data_AF-A0A7R5KUH5-F1
#
_entry.id   AF-A0A7R5KUH5-F1
#
_cell.length_a   1.000
_cell.length_b   1.000
_cell.length_c   1.000
_cell.angle_alpha   90.00
_cell.angle_beta   90.00
_cell.angle_gamma   90.00
#
_symmetry.space_group_name_H-M   'P 1'
#
loop_
_entity.id
_entity.type
_entity.pdbx_description
1 polymer ?
#
loop_
_entity_poly.entity_id
_entity_poly.type
_entity_poly.pdbx_seq_one_letter_code
_entity_poly.pdbx_strand_id
1 'polypeptide(L)'
;MPVGMPDPWIFPGNPGLCSFPQETFEQERREMLENRRKKWDETIRAQNEQHLEFLRGRMERAEEFERHLEELQDQDVANYDRMKLQLEKDVQYLERKLQEMKGIFHLNKVKLEYNLEVLRQQDLENSTLRSFQKRRITRLQGALSNLNSRLEKQERKFREEKQSLECDRERLKGQQEETRSRMRHFSVTGLAQFRRVWLVNEEEAKELIRKALEADRLIHIQQLGIPWEEPLHWFLENVGPLGEKPEKRTALRAAREALEEENSGKPPEDGKGKKKKGLGSGKEGKGIPGKAGLGSRPLGNVPKETIRRILELLRDESGFLMEKELLKPLQELEGPPDTLGKIRSLFQVRRDLGRE
;
A
#
# COMPACT_ATOMS: atom_id res chain seq x y z
N MET A 1 -3.91 113.01 110.89
CA MET A 1 -3.50 114.15 111.74
C MET A 1 -2.09 114.55 111.35
N PRO A 2 -1.64 115.82 111.43
CA PRO A 2 -2.23 116.99 112.13
C PRO A 2 -2.76 118.07 111.15
N VAL A 3 -3.80 118.87 111.48
CA VAL A 3 -3.93 119.98 112.45
C VAL A 3 -3.25 121.27 111.96
N GLY A 4 -4.04 122.36 111.89
CA GLY A 4 -3.50 123.72 111.78
C GLY A 4 -4.50 124.76 111.26
N MET A 5 -5.56 125.04 112.02
CA MET A 5 -6.28 126.32 112.01
C MET A 5 -5.30 127.49 112.29
N PRO A 6 -5.58 128.75 111.88
CA PRO A 6 -6.45 129.59 112.71
C PRO A 6 -7.28 130.69 111.98
N ASP A 7 -8.50 130.94 112.50
CA ASP A 7 -9.23 132.23 112.49
C ASP A 7 -8.49 133.27 113.40
N PRO A 8 -8.87 134.57 113.59
CA PRO A 8 -10.14 135.26 113.27
C PRO A 8 -10.01 136.74 112.79
N TRP A 9 -11.16 137.38 112.55
CA TRP A 9 -11.57 138.77 112.91
C TRP A 9 -12.36 139.50 111.81
N ILE A 10 -13.51 140.03 112.22
CA ILE A 10 -14.61 140.63 111.46
C ILE A 10 -14.52 142.16 111.51
N PHE A 11 -14.51 142.80 110.32
CA PHE A 11 -15.09 144.11 109.91
C PHE A 11 -14.80 145.42 110.72
N PRO A 12 -15.18 146.63 110.24
CA PRO A 12 -15.63 147.08 108.90
C PRO A 12 -14.94 148.40 108.41
N GLY A 13 -15.13 148.77 107.13
CA GLY A 13 -14.85 150.15 106.65
C GLY A 13 -14.79 150.33 105.13
N ASN A 14 -15.91 150.76 104.56
CA ASN A 14 -16.22 151.09 103.15
C ASN A 14 -15.39 152.30 102.60
N PRO A 15 -15.67 152.83 101.39
CA PRO A 15 -15.33 152.45 100.00
C PRO A 15 -14.29 153.40 99.33
N GLY A 16 -13.79 153.06 98.12
CA GLY A 16 -13.34 154.09 97.15
C GLY A 16 -12.16 153.76 96.21
N LEU A 17 -12.50 153.67 94.91
CA LEU A 17 -11.72 154.07 93.70
C LEU A 17 -10.45 153.30 93.23
N CYS A 18 -10.47 153.02 91.90
CA CYS A 18 -9.37 152.72 90.95
C CYS A 18 -8.78 151.29 90.86
N SER A 19 -9.19 150.49 89.84
CA SER A 19 -8.43 149.31 89.35
C SER A 19 -8.69 148.92 87.86
N PHE A 20 -8.59 149.84 86.89
CA PHE A 20 -8.68 149.50 85.46
C PHE A 20 -7.40 148.90 84.80
N PRO A 21 -6.14 149.14 85.26
CA PRO A 21 -4.95 148.60 84.56
C PRO A 21 -4.60 147.13 84.83
N GLN A 22 -5.00 146.57 85.98
CA GLN A 22 -4.56 145.23 86.40
C GLN A 22 -5.28 144.10 85.64
N GLU A 23 -6.53 144.34 85.25
CA GLU A 23 -7.33 143.41 84.46
C GLU A 23 -6.76 143.22 83.04
N THR A 24 -6.13 144.25 82.47
CA THR A 24 -5.58 144.21 81.09
C THR A 24 -4.30 143.37 80.99
N PHE A 25 -3.36 143.51 81.92
CA PHE A 25 -2.15 142.68 81.96
C PHE A 25 -2.46 141.21 82.28
N GLU A 26 -3.45 140.98 83.13
CA GLU A 26 -3.95 139.62 83.38
C GLU A 26 -4.60 139.01 82.15
N GLN A 27 -5.29 139.79 81.31
CA GLN A 27 -5.83 139.34 80.03
C GLN A 27 -4.69 138.97 79.05
N GLU A 28 -3.69 139.82 78.87
CA GLU A 28 -2.54 139.52 77.99
C GLU A 28 -1.77 138.26 78.44
N ARG A 29 -1.60 138.07 79.76
CA ARG A 29 -0.97 136.87 80.31
C ARG A 29 -1.82 135.62 80.09
N ARG A 30 -3.15 135.72 80.21
CA ARG A 30 -4.09 134.64 79.91
C ARG A 30 -4.00 134.26 78.43
N GLU A 31 -4.01 135.23 77.53
CA GLU A 31 -3.88 135.02 76.08
C GLU A 31 -2.55 134.35 75.72
N MET A 32 -1.42 134.77 76.32
CA MET A 32 -0.12 134.15 76.07
C MET A 32 -0.04 132.70 76.58
N LEU A 33 -0.62 132.42 77.75
CA LEU A 33 -0.69 131.06 78.27
C LEU A 33 -1.64 130.18 77.46
N GLU A 34 -2.75 130.74 76.97
CA GLU A 34 -3.65 130.07 76.03
C GLU A 34 -2.97 129.80 74.69
N ASN A 35 -2.21 130.74 74.15
CA ASN A 35 -1.47 130.54 72.91
C ASN A 35 -0.36 129.49 73.06
N ARG A 36 0.32 129.44 74.22
CA ARG A 36 1.29 128.37 74.52
C ARG A 36 0.61 127.01 74.72
N ARG A 37 -0.54 126.97 75.40
CA ARG A 37 -1.35 125.76 75.54
C ARG A 37 -1.85 125.26 74.20
N LYS A 38 -2.38 126.14 73.34
CA LYS A 38 -2.80 125.80 71.97
C LYS A 38 -1.66 125.20 71.15
N LYS A 39 -0.48 125.84 71.14
CA LYS A 39 0.71 125.31 70.45
C LYS A 39 1.15 123.95 71.00
N TRP A 40 1.13 123.79 72.33
CA TRP A 40 1.45 122.52 72.97
C TRP A 40 0.45 121.43 72.57
N ASP A 41 -0.84 121.74 72.64
CA ASP A 41 -1.91 120.82 72.25
C ASP A 41 -1.82 120.48 70.76
N GLU A 42 -1.49 121.44 69.89
CA GLU A 42 -1.24 121.21 68.46
C GLU A 42 -0.04 120.28 68.23
N THR A 43 1.09 120.51 68.93
CA THR A 43 2.27 119.63 68.82
C THR A 43 1.99 118.22 69.33
N ILE A 44 1.25 118.08 70.42
CA ILE A 44 0.82 116.78 70.95
C ILE A 44 -0.14 116.10 69.98
N ARG A 45 -1.10 116.83 69.41
CA ARG A 45 -2.01 116.30 68.40
C ARG A 45 -1.24 115.80 67.17
N ALA A 46 -0.31 116.58 66.64
CA ALA A 46 0.50 116.18 65.49
C ALA A 46 1.39 114.97 65.79
N GLN A 47 2.01 114.90 66.99
CA GLN A 47 2.77 113.72 67.41
C GLN A 47 1.86 112.49 67.54
N ASN A 48 0.69 112.63 68.16
CA ASN A 48 -0.27 111.54 68.29
C ASN A 48 -0.76 111.08 66.92
N GLU A 49 -1.02 111.98 65.99
CA GLU A 49 -1.38 111.66 64.60
C GLU A 49 -0.27 110.86 63.90
N GLN A 50 0.98 111.31 63.99
CA GLN A 50 2.14 110.58 63.44
C GLN A 50 2.32 109.19 64.08
N HIS A 51 2.15 109.07 65.40
CA HIS A 51 2.20 107.79 66.10
C HIS A 51 1.06 106.86 65.66
N LEU A 52 -0.15 107.39 65.50
CA LEU A 52 -1.29 106.63 65.01
C LEU A 52 -1.09 106.18 63.55
N GLU A 53 -0.54 107.02 62.69
CA GLU A 53 -0.18 106.66 61.30
C GLU A 53 0.89 105.57 61.25
N PHE A 54 1.92 105.68 62.08
CA PHE A 54 2.96 104.66 62.18
C PHE A 54 2.39 103.31 62.66
N LEU A 55 1.52 103.33 63.67
CA LEU A 55 0.84 102.12 64.14
C LEU A 55 -0.09 101.54 63.08
N ARG A 56 -0.86 102.38 62.37
CA ARG A 56 -1.70 101.96 61.24
C ARG A 56 -0.89 101.27 60.15
N GLY A 57 0.18 101.88 59.66
CA GLY A 57 1.03 101.26 58.63
C GLY A 57 1.76 99.99 59.09
N ARG A 58 1.97 99.81 60.41
CA ARG A 58 2.46 98.52 60.95
C ARG A 58 1.36 97.46 60.99
N MET A 59 0.14 97.83 61.38
CA MET A 59 -1.00 96.91 61.35
C MET A 59 -1.33 96.49 59.93
N GLU A 60 -1.39 97.43 58.97
CA GLU A 60 -1.64 97.13 57.56
C GLU A 60 -0.64 96.13 56.98
N ARG A 61 0.66 96.30 57.26
CA ARG A 61 1.68 95.31 56.86
C ARG A 61 1.51 93.95 57.54
N ALA A 62 1.11 93.93 58.81
CA ALA A 62 0.83 92.68 59.51
C ALA A 62 -0.38 91.97 58.85
N GLU A 63 -1.44 92.70 58.54
CA GLU A 63 -2.62 92.21 57.82
C GLU A 63 -2.27 91.75 56.39
N GLU A 64 -1.34 92.42 55.70
CA GLU A 64 -0.81 91.96 54.41
C GLU A 64 -0.06 90.63 54.54
N PHE A 65 0.81 90.48 55.55
CA PHE A 65 1.51 89.22 55.79
C PHE A 65 0.57 88.11 56.21
N GLU A 66 -0.44 88.41 57.03
CA GLU A 66 -1.49 87.45 57.39
C GLU A 66 -2.24 86.97 56.14
N ARG A 67 -2.67 87.90 55.27
CA ARG A 67 -3.30 87.53 53.99
C ARG A 67 -2.42 86.66 53.12
N HIS A 68 -1.13 86.98 52.99
CA HIS A 68 -0.20 86.16 52.21
C HIS A 68 0.04 84.78 52.83
N LEU A 69 0.05 84.67 54.16
CA LEU A 69 0.14 83.38 54.84
C LEU A 69 -1.11 82.55 54.63
N GLU A 70 -2.30 83.15 54.70
CA GLU A 70 -3.57 82.49 54.41
C GLU A 70 -3.62 82.02 52.95
N GLU A 71 -3.27 82.87 51.98
CA GLU A 71 -3.20 82.51 50.56
C GLU A 71 -2.25 81.34 50.29
N LEU A 72 -1.06 81.34 50.93
CA LEU A 72 -0.09 80.26 50.79
C LEU A 72 -0.63 78.96 51.39
N GLN A 73 -1.26 79.02 52.57
CA GLN A 73 -1.88 77.86 53.20
C GLN A 73 -2.99 77.26 52.33
N ASP A 74 -3.86 78.09 51.76
CA ASP A 74 -4.93 77.65 50.88
C ASP A 74 -4.36 76.98 49.61
N GLN A 75 -3.30 77.55 49.04
CA GLN A 75 -2.60 76.96 47.89
C GLN A 75 -1.97 75.61 48.24
N ASP A 76 -1.28 75.51 49.39
CA ASP A 76 -0.65 74.29 49.83
C ASP A 76 -1.67 73.19 50.13
N VAL A 77 -2.79 73.53 50.77
CA VAL A 77 -3.91 72.61 51.00
C VAL A 77 -4.51 72.14 49.68
N ALA A 78 -4.78 73.06 48.73
CA ALA A 78 -5.32 72.70 47.42
C ALA A 78 -4.36 71.81 46.61
N ASN A 79 -3.05 72.10 46.67
CA ASN A 79 -2.02 71.29 46.01
C ASN A 79 -1.92 69.90 46.64
N TYR A 80 -1.95 69.82 47.98
CA TYR A 80 -1.98 68.56 48.71
C TYR A 80 -3.21 67.73 48.35
N ASP A 81 -4.40 68.31 48.39
CA ASP A 81 -5.66 67.61 48.08
C ASP A 81 -5.68 67.12 46.63
N ARG A 82 -5.16 67.92 45.69
CA ARG A 82 -5.02 67.51 44.29
C ARG A 82 -4.08 66.31 44.14
N MET A 83 -2.90 66.37 44.76
CA MET A 83 -1.92 65.28 44.71
C MET A 83 -2.48 64.02 45.38
N LYS A 84 -3.10 64.16 46.54
CA LYS A 84 -3.75 63.08 47.28
C LYS A 84 -4.81 62.40 46.42
N LEU A 85 -5.70 63.18 45.79
CA LEU A 85 -6.74 62.63 44.91
C LEU A 85 -6.15 61.90 43.70
N GLN A 86 -5.03 62.39 43.13
CA GLN A 86 -4.34 61.70 42.04
C GLN A 86 -3.77 60.36 42.51
N LEU A 87 -3.05 60.35 43.63
CA LEU A 87 -2.47 59.13 44.18
C LEU A 87 -3.54 58.11 44.58
N GLU A 88 -4.65 58.54 45.18
CA GLU A 88 -5.79 57.67 45.50
C GLU A 88 -6.40 57.04 44.24
N LYS A 89 -6.55 57.82 43.15
CA LYS A 89 -7.02 57.29 41.86
C LYS A 89 -6.05 56.28 41.25
N ASP A 90 -4.75 56.54 41.34
CA ASP A 90 -3.71 55.64 40.83
C ASP A 90 -3.66 54.34 41.63
N VAL A 91 -3.75 54.40 42.96
CA VAL A 91 -3.86 53.22 43.82
C VAL A 91 -5.09 52.39 43.44
N GLN A 92 -6.27 53.01 43.32
CA GLN A 92 -7.49 52.30 42.90
C GLN A 92 -7.38 51.71 41.48
N TYR A 93 -6.67 52.38 40.57
CA TYR A 93 -6.41 51.85 39.23
C TYR A 93 -5.50 50.62 39.27
N LEU A 94 -4.38 50.71 40.00
CA LEU A 94 -3.41 49.62 40.14
C LEU A 94 -4.03 48.41 40.85
N GLU A 95 -4.85 48.63 41.88
CA GLU A 95 -5.58 47.55 42.56
C GLU A 95 -6.54 46.82 41.62
N ARG A 96 -7.33 47.55 40.81
CA ARG A 96 -8.20 46.93 39.80
C ARG A 96 -7.40 46.13 38.78
N LYS A 97 -6.29 46.68 38.28
CA LYS A 97 -5.40 45.97 37.36
C LYS A 97 -4.79 44.72 37.98
N LEU A 98 -4.40 44.77 39.24
CA LEU A 98 -3.90 43.61 39.96
C LEU A 98 -4.97 42.53 40.08
N GLN A 99 -6.22 42.88 40.39
CA GLN A 99 -7.31 41.91 40.47
C GLN A 99 -7.67 41.31 39.10
N GLU A 100 -7.73 42.12 38.04
CA GLU A 100 -7.89 41.63 36.66
C GLU A 100 -6.80 40.62 36.30
N MET A 101 -5.55 40.97 36.58
CA MET A 101 -4.39 40.12 36.28
C MET A 101 -4.43 38.81 37.09
N LYS A 102 -4.79 38.87 38.38
CA LYS A 102 -4.99 37.67 39.22
C LYS A 102 -6.06 36.74 38.65
N GLY A 103 -7.19 37.30 38.19
CA GLY A 103 -8.25 36.53 37.53
C GLY A 103 -7.78 35.83 36.27
N ILE A 104 -7.05 36.54 35.41
CA ILE A 104 -6.48 35.98 34.16
C ILE A 104 -5.47 34.86 34.48
N PHE A 105 -4.56 35.09 35.45
CA PHE A 105 -3.60 34.07 35.84
C PHE A 105 -4.26 32.83 36.42
N HIS A 106 -5.30 32.99 37.25
CA HIS A 106 -6.05 31.86 37.78
C HIS A 106 -6.72 31.06 36.66
N LEU A 107 -7.38 31.72 35.72
CA LEU A 107 -7.99 31.06 34.56
C LEU A 107 -6.96 30.32 33.71
N ASN A 108 -5.82 30.95 33.43
CA ASN A 108 -4.74 30.32 32.67
C ASN A 108 -4.14 29.13 33.40
N LYS A 109 -3.99 29.20 34.73
CA LYS A 109 -3.56 28.08 35.56
C LYS A 109 -4.51 26.89 35.42
N VAL A 110 -5.82 27.10 35.58
CA VAL A 110 -6.82 26.03 35.44
C VAL A 110 -6.83 25.45 34.02
N LYS A 111 -6.72 26.28 32.98
CA LYS A 111 -6.61 25.82 31.59
C LYS A 111 -5.38 24.95 31.35
N LEU A 112 -4.23 25.35 31.90
CA LEU A 112 -3.00 24.56 31.79
C LEU A 112 -3.11 23.25 32.56
N GLU A 113 -3.67 23.26 33.77
CA GLU A 113 -3.92 22.04 34.56
C GLU A 113 -4.85 21.07 33.81
N TYR A 114 -5.92 21.56 33.21
CA TYR A 114 -6.81 20.77 32.37
C TYR A 114 -6.08 20.19 31.14
N ASN A 115 -5.34 21.02 30.39
CA ASN A 115 -4.59 20.56 29.22
C ASN A 115 -3.57 19.48 29.59
N LEU A 116 -2.87 19.64 30.71
CA LEU A 116 -1.92 18.64 31.21
C LEU A 116 -2.63 17.33 31.54
N GLU A 117 -3.81 17.38 32.16
CA GLU A 117 -4.56 16.16 32.48
C GLU A 117 -5.06 15.45 31.22
N VAL A 118 -5.60 16.19 30.24
CA VAL A 118 -6.01 15.61 28.95
C VAL A 118 -4.83 14.94 28.25
N LEU A 119 -3.66 15.59 28.21
CA LEU A 119 -2.45 15.00 27.62
C LEU A 119 -2.02 13.73 28.35
N ARG A 120 -2.07 13.71 29.69
CA ARG A 120 -1.79 12.50 30.48
C ARG A 120 -2.74 11.35 30.16
N GLN A 121 -4.04 11.63 30.06
CA GLN A 121 -5.02 10.62 29.69
C GLN A 121 -4.76 10.08 28.28
N GLN A 122 -4.47 10.97 27.31
CA GLN A 122 -4.10 10.56 25.96
C GLN A 122 -2.82 9.71 25.93
N ASP A 123 -1.81 10.03 26.75
CA ASP A 123 -0.58 9.23 26.83
C ASP A 123 -0.84 7.84 27.43
N LEU A 124 -1.70 7.74 28.44
CA LEU A 124 -2.11 6.46 29.02
C LEU A 124 -2.87 5.61 27.98
N GLU A 125 -3.88 6.18 27.34
CA GLU A 125 -4.65 5.52 26.27
C GLU A 125 -3.73 5.08 25.13
N ASN A 126 -2.87 5.98 24.63
CA ASN A 126 -1.90 5.66 23.59
C ASN A 126 -0.92 4.56 24.02
N SER A 127 -0.45 4.57 25.26
CA SER A 127 0.43 3.53 25.78
C SER A 127 -0.26 2.16 25.79
N THR A 128 -1.52 2.10 26.27
CA THR A 128 -2.30 0.86 26.26
C THR A 128 -2.58 0.37 24.84
N LEU A 129 -2.98 1.24 23.92
CA LEU A 129 -3.22 0.93 22.51
C LEU A 129 -1.95 0.43 21.81
N ARG A 130 -0.81 1.11 22.00
CA ARG A 130 0.49 0.66 21.48
C ARG A 130 0.85 -0.72 22.02
N SER A 131 0.63 -0.98 23.30
CA SER A 131 0.88 -2.31 23.90
C SER A 131 0.01 -3.40 23.28
N PHE A 132 -1.25 -3.08 22.96
CA PHE A 132 -2.20 -4.00 22.34
C PHE A 132 -1.79 -4.29 20.89
N GLN A 133 -1.49 -3.25 20.12
CA GLN A 133 -1.03 -3.37 18.74
C GLN A 133 0.29 -4.15 18.65
N LYS A 134 1.28 -3.87 19.54
CA LYS A 134 2.52 -4.64 19.61
C LYS A 134 2.26 -6.13 19.85
N ARG A 135 1.40 -6.47 20.83
CA ARG A 135 1.00 -7.87 21.09
C ARG A 135 0.33 -8.52 19.88
N ARG A 136 -0.52 -7.79 19.16
CA ARG A 136 -1.17 -8.27 17.94
C ARG A 136 -0.15 -8.54 16.83
N ILE A 137 0.80 -7.64 16.62
CA ILE A 137 1.89 -7.79 15.65
C ILE A 137 2.71 -9.03 15.98
N THR A 138 3.16 -9.20 17.23
CA THR A 138 3.95 -10.38 17.64
C THR A 138 3.19 -11.69 17.42
N ARG A 139 1.87 -11.73 17.69
CA ARG A 139 1.04 -12.92 17.41
C ARG A 139 0.98 -13.23 15.91
N LEU A 140 0.78 -12.20 15.07
CA LEU A 140 0.74 -12.38 13.62
C LEU A 140 2.09 -12.79 13.04
N GLN A 141 3.19 -12.22 13.53
CA GLN A 141 4.55 -12.63 13.17
C GLN A 141 4.82 -14.09 13.55
N GLY A 142 4.40 -14.52 14.74
CA GLY A 142 4.47 -15.93 15.14
C GLY A 142 3.66 -16.85 14.24
N ALA A 143 2.43 -16.44 13.86
CA ALA A 143 1.59 -17.20 12.93
C ALA A 143 2.23 -17.31 11.53
N LEU A 144 2.79 -16.21 11.01
CA LEU A 144 3.51 -16.19 9.72
C LEU A 144 4.74 -17.10 9.75
N SER A 145 5.56 -17.02 10.79
CA SER A 145 6.73 -17.90 10.96
C SER A 145 6.33 -19.38 11.03
N ASN A 146 5.26 -19.70 11.76
CA ASN A 146 4.71 -21.05 11.82
C ASN A 146 4.20 -21.54 10.46
N LEU A 147 3.52 -20.69 9.69
CA LEU A 147 3.06 -21.04 8.34
C LEU A 147 4.23 -21.22 7.37
N ASN A 148 5.21 -20.32 7.37
CA ASN A 148 6.42 -20.44 6.55
C ASN A 148 7.16 -21.74 6.86
N SER A 149 7.38 -22.07 8.13
CA SER A 149 8.04 -23.33 8.50
C SER A 149 7.26 -24.58 8.09
N ARG A 150 5.92 -24.52 8.04
CA ARG A 150 5.08 -25.61 7.51
C ARG A 150 5.21 -25.72 5.99
N LEU A 151 5.20 -24.60 5.27
CA LEU A 151 5.41 -24.56 3.83
C LEU A 151 6.78 -25.12 3.46
N GLU A 152 7.86 -24.67 4.12
CA GLU A 152 9.21 -25.18 3.90
C GLU A 152 9.32 -26.69 4.14
N LYS A 153 8.64 -27.22 5.17
CA LYS A 153 8.57 -28.67 5.43
C LYS A 153 7.83 -29.40 4.31
N GLN A 154 6.72 -28.86 3.83
CA GLN A 154 5.97 -29.46 2.72
C GLN A 154 6.77 -29.42 1.41
N GLU A 155 7.40 -28.30 1.09
CA GLU A 155 8.28 -28.18 -0.07
C GLU A 155 9.44 -29.17 -0.01
N ARG A 156 10.03 -29.37 1.18
CA ARG A 156 11.09 -30.36 1.37
C ARG A 156 10.60 -31.78 1.09
N LYS A 157 9.43 -32.16 1.64
CA LYS A 157 8.81 -33.47 1.37
C LYS A 157 8.53 -33.67 -0.12
N PHE A 158 7.92 -32.69 -0.78
CA PHE A 158 7.64 -32.79 -2.22
C PHE A 158 8.92 -32.86 -3.05
N ARG A 159 9.99 -32.16 -2.64
CA ARG A 159 11.31 -32.27 -3.29
C ARG A 159 11.90 -33.67 -3.14
N GLU A 160 11.86 -34.24 -1.94
CA GLU A 160 12.35 -35.60 -1.66
C GLU A 160 11.52 -36.66 -2.41
N GLU A 161 10.19 -36.56 -2.40
CA GLU A 161 9.29 -37.44 -3.14
C GLU A 161 9.55 -37.37 -4.66
N LYS A 162 9.69 -36.15 -5.20
CA LYS A 162 10.02 -35.95 -6.61
C LYS A 162 11.34 -36.64 -6.98
N GLN A 163 12.39 -36.43 -6.19
CA GLN A 163 13.69 -37.06 -6.43
C GLN A 163 13.61 -38.60 -6.35
N SER A 164 12.90 -39.13 -5.36
CA SER A 164 12.66 -40.57 -5.22
C SER A 164 11.96 -41.15 -6.46
N LEU A 165 10.90 -40.49 -6.92
CA LEU A 165 10.15 -40.90 -8.11
C LEU A 165 10.97 -40.78 -9.41
N GLU A 166 11.83 -39.77 -9.52
CA GLU A 166 12.75 -39.61 -10.65
C GLU A 166 13.76 -40.76 -10.71
N CYS A 167 14.37 -41.12 -9.58
CA CYS A 167 15.24 -42.28 -9.45
C CYS A 167 14.53 -43.59 -9.82
N ASP A 168 13.31 -43.81 -9.31
CA ASP A 168 12.50 -44.99 -9.63
C ASP A 168 12.15 -45.09 -11.11
N ARG A 169 11.78 -43.96 -11.73
CA ARG A 169 11.49 -43.88 -13.16
C ARG A 169 12.72 -44.27 -13.98
N GLU A 170 13.90 -43.79 -13.61
CA GLU A 170 15.15 -44.14 -14.31
C GLU A 170 15.50 -45.61 -14.14
N ARG A 171 15.37 -46.16 -12.93
CA ARG A 171 15.53 -47.59 -12.66
C ARG A 171 14.59 -48.45 -13.50
N LEU A 172 13.29 -48.09 -13.55
CA LEU A 172 12.29 -48.82 -14.33
C LEU A 172 12.55 -48.73 -15.83
N LYS A 173 13.02 -47.59 -16.33
CA LYS A 173 13.44 -47.45 -17.74
C LYS A 173 14.61 -48.38 -18.06
N GLY A 174 15.63 -48.45 -17.19
CA GLY A 174 16.74 -49.38 -17.34
C GLY A 174 16.26 -50.84 -17.41
N GLN A 175 15.37 -51.24 -16.48
CA GLN A 175 14.77 -52.59 -16.49
C GLN A 175 13.97 -52.86 -17.78
N GLN A 176 13.19 -51.90 -18.26
CA GLN A 176 12.43 -52.05 -19.50
C GLN A 176 13.35 -52.23 -20.72
N GLU A 177 14.44 -51.47 -20.79
CA GLU A 177 15.43 -51.57 -21.86
C GLU A 177 16.15 -52.92 -21.84
N GLU A 178 16.55 -53.40 -20.65
CA GLU A 178 17.12 -54.74 -20.48
C GLU A 178 16.15 -55.83 -20.93
N THR A 179 14.89 -55.79 -20.49
CA THR A 179 13.87 -56.78 -20.88
C THR A 179 13.64 -56.75 -22.39
N ARG A 180 13.57 -55.56 -23.00
CA ARG A 180 13.45 -55.42 -24.46
C ARG A 180 14.67 -55.99 -25.20
N SER A 181 15.88 -55.75 -24.69
CA SER A 181 17.11 -56.31 -25.24
C SER A 181 17.12 -57.84 -25.16
N ARG A 182 16.76 -58.41 -24.00
CA ARG A 182 16.61 -59.85 -23.81
C ARG A 182 15.56 -60.43 -24.76
N MET A 183 14.40 -59.79 -24.92
CA MET A 183 13.33 -60.24 -25.83
C MET A 183 13.79 -60.27 -27.30
N ARG A 184 14.52 -59.23 -27.74
CA ARG A 184 15.12 -59.21 -29.08
C ARG A 184 16.11 -60.34 -29.26
N HIS A 185 16.99 -60.57 -28.29
CA HIS A 185 17.95 -61.68 -28.32
C HIS A 185 17.23 -63.04 -28.38
N PHE A 186 16.24 -63.28 -27.51
CA PHE A 186 15.44 -64.52 -27.55
C PHE A 186 14.71 -64.73 -28.87
N SER A 187 14.23 -63.66 -29.50
CA SER A 187 13.57 -63.76 -30.81
C SER A 187 14.56 -64.19 -31.91
N VAL A 188 15.75 -63.55 -31.95
CA VAL A 188 16.79 -63.89 -32.92
C VAL A 188 17.32 -65.30 -32.70
N THR A 189 17.67 -65.64 -31.45
CA THR A 189 18.16 -66.97 -31.08
C THR A 189 17.10 -68.05 -31.32
N GLY A 190 15.84 -67.78 -30.97
CA GLY A 190 14.72 -68.69 -31.21
C GLY A 190 14.49 -68.96 -32.70
N LEU A 191 14.54 -67.93 -33.55
CA LEU A 191 14.46 -68.10 -35.01
C LEU A 191 15.64 -68.91 -35.56
N ALA A 192 16.86 -68.65 -35.10
CA ALA A 192 18.05 -69.40 -35.51
C ALA A 192 17.98 -70.88 -35.09
N GLN A 193 17.54 -71.16 -33.86
CA GLN A 193 17.33 -72.52 -33.36
C GLN A 193 16.23 -73.23 -34.14
N PHE A 194 15.10 -72.56 -34.39
CA PHE A 194 14.01 -73.10 -35.20
C PHE A 194 14.47 -73.46 -36.61
N ARG A 195 15.19 -72.56 -37.28
CA ARG A 195 15.78 -72.83 -38.61
C ARG A 195 16.73 -74.02 -38.59
N ARG A 196 17.59 -74.13 -37.56
CA ARG A 196 18.52 -75.25 -37.44
C ARG A 196 17.79 -76.59 -37.29
N VAL A 197 16.81 -76.65 -36.40
CA VAL A 197 16.00 -77.87 -36.20
C VAL A 197 15.20 -78.20 -37.46
N TRP A 198 14.65 -77.19 -38.14
CA TRP A 198 13.94 -77.37 -39.39
C TRP A 198 14.81 -78.02 -40.46
N LEU A 199 16.03 -77.51 -40.68
CA LEU A 199 16.94 -78.04 -41.70
C LEU A 199 17.30 -79.50 -41.44
N VAL A 200 17.63 -79.86 -40.19
CA VAL A 200 17.93 -81.26 -39.82
C VAL A 200 16.72 -82.16 -40.06
N ASN A 201 15.53 -81.75 -39.61
CA ASN A 201 14.31 -82.54 -39.82
C ASN A 201 13.94 -82.66 -41.32
N GLU A 202 14.19 -81.60 -42.10
CA GLU A 202 13.97 -81.59 -43.54
C GLU A 202 14.94 -82.54 -44.25
N GLU A 203 16.21 -82.55 -43.87
CA GLU A 203 17.22 -83.50 -44.37
C GLU A 203 16.83 -84.94 -44.04
N GLU A 204 16.46 -85.23 -42.79
CA GLU A 204 15.99 -86.56 -42.36
C GLU A 204 14.75 -87.02 -43.15
N ALA A 205 13.76 -86.14 -43.34
CA ALA A 205 12.57 -86.44 -44.13
C ALA A 205 12.92 -86.73 -45.60
N LYS A 206 13.82 -85.95 -46.21
CA LYS A 206 14.29 -86.18 -47.59
C LYS A 206 15.03 -87.52 -47.72
N GLU A 207 15.86 -87.88 -46.75
CA GLU A 207 16.51 -89.19 -46.73
C GLU A 207 15.52 -90.35 -46.67
N LEU A 208 14.49 -90.24 -45.83
CA LEU A 208 13.43 -91.24 -45.75
C LEU A 208 12.64 -91.36 -47.06
N ILE A 209 12.34 -90.23 -47.72
CA ILE A 209 11.67 -90.21 -49.04
C ILE A 209 12.55 -90.90 -50.09
N ARG A 210 13.85 -90.60 -50.14
CA ARG A 210 14.79 -91.27 -51.06
C ARG A 210 14.80 -92.78 -50.84
N LYS A 211 14.89 -93.24 -49.58
CA LYS A 211 14.81 -94.67 -49.24
C LYS A 211 13.48 -95.29 -49.68
N ALA A 212 12.36 -94.57 -49.54
CA ALA A 212 11.05 -95.03 -49.99
C ALA A 212 10.96 -95.12 -51.52
N LEU A 213 11.50 -94.13 -52.26
CA LEU A 213 11.56 -94.15 -53.72
C LEU A 213 12.47 -95.28 -54.24
N GLU A 214 13.60 -95.52 -53.58
CA GLU A 214 14.49 -96.66 -53.89
C GLU A 214 13.78 -98.00 -53.68
N ALA A 215 13.05 -98.15 -52.57
CA ALA A 215 12.24 -99.33 -52.31
C ALA A 215 11.11 -99.49 -53.34
N ASP A 216 10.43 -98.40 -53.70
CA ASP A 216 9.37 -98.38 -54.71
C ASP A 216 9.91 -98.78 -56.10
N ARG A 217 11.06 -98.23 -56.50
CA ARG A 217 11.78 -98.61 -57.71
C ARG A 217 12.13 -100.09 -57.71
N LEU A 218 12.61 -100.63 -56.60
CA LEU A 218 12.96 -102.04 -56.46
C LEU A 218 11.73 -102.93 -56.63
N ILE A 219 10.61 -102.58 -56.00
CA ILE A 219 9.34 -103.31 -56.09
C ILE A 219 8.80 -103.30 -57.53
N HIS A 220 8.76 -102.12 -58.17
CA HIS A 220 8.29 -101.98 -59.56
C HIS A 220 9.11 -102.83 -60.54
N ILE A 221 10.43 -102.75 -60.46
CA ILE A 221 11.32 -103.43 -61.39
C ILE A 221 11.41 -104.93 -61.09
N GLN A 222 11.57 -105.33 -59.83
CA GLN A 222 11.83 -106.74 -59.47
C GLN A 222 10.56 -107.57 -59.28
N GLN A 223 9.51 -107.02 -58.64
CA GLN A 223 8.32 -107.81 -58.28
C GLN A 223 7.21 -107.69 -59.33
N LEU A 224 7.05 -106.51 -59.95
CA LEU A 224 5.95 -106.23 -60.89
C LEU A 224 6.37 -106.32 -62.37
N GLY A 225 7.67 -106.17 -62.68
CA GLY A 225 8.20 -106.22 -64.05
C GLY A 225 7.78 -105.04 -64.93
N ILE A 226 7.37 -103.93 -64.33
CA ILE A 226 6.91 -102.71 -65.03
C ILE A 226 8.03 -101.66 -64.93
N PRO A 227 8.31 -100.87 -66.00
CA PRO A 227 9.28 -99.78 -65.91
C PRO A 227 8.82 -98.75 -64.88
N TRP A 228 9.72 -98.41 -63.95
CA TRP A 228 9.45 -97.41 -62.92
C TRP A 228 9.63 -96.00 -63.49
N GLU A 229 8.61 -95.15 -63.32
CA GLU A 229 8.67 -93.72 -63.63
C GLU A 229 8.79 -92.92 -62.33
N GLU A 230 9.82 -92.09 -62.24
CA GLU A 230 10.08 -91.32 -61.04
C GLU A 230 8.99 -90.24 -60.81
N PRO A 231 8.35 -90.19 -59.63
CA PRO A 231 7.39 -89.14 -59.31
C PRO A 231 8.04 -87.75 -59.32
N LEU A 232 7.29 -86.74 -59.78
CA LEU A 232 7.73 -85.34 -59.81
C LEU A 232 8.08 -84.85 -58.39
N HIS A 233 9.35 -84.58 -58.15
CA HIS A 233 9.86 -84.26 -56.81
C HIS A 233 10.40 -82.84 -56.66
N TRP A 234 9.81 -81.86 -57.37
CA TRP A 234 10.18 -80.44 -57.31
C TRP A 234 10.24 -79.85 -55.89
N PHE A 235 9.55 -80.47 -54.93
CA PHE A 235 9.54 -80.05 -53.53
C PHE A 235 10.78 -80.52 -52.73
N LEU A 236 11.54 -81.52 -53.20
CA LEU A 236 12.76 -82.03 -52.54
C LEU A 236 13.96 -81.07 -52.68
N GLU A 237 13.93 -80.17 -53.67
CA GLU A 237 15.01 -79.20 -53.95
C GLU A 237 14.97 -77.94 -53.07
N ASN A 238 13.86 -77.69 -52.37
CA ASN A 238 13.74 -76.54 -51.48
C ASN A 238 14.69 -76.70 -50.28
N VAL A 239 15.20 -75.60 -49.72
CA VAL A 239 15.97 -75.64 -48.46
C VAL A 239 15.40 -74.60 -47.52
N GLY A 240 14.86 -75.05 -46.40
CA GLY A 240 14.34 -74.21 -45.33
C GLY A 240 12.82 -74.07 -45.31
N PRO A 241 12.29 -73.33 -44.31
CA PRO A 241 10.85 -73.18 -44.13
C PRO A 241 10.18 -72.54 -45.34
N LEU A 242 9.18 -73.22 -45.90
CA LEU A 242 8.37 -72.71 -47.01
C LEU A 242 7.58 -71.47 -46.53
N GLY A 243 8.10 -70.27 -46.81
CA GLY A 243 7.43 -69.03 -46.39
C GLY A 243 8.29 -67.79 -46.17
N GLU A 244 9.62 -67.86 -46.31
CA GLU A 244 10.46 -66.65 -46.38
C GLU A 244 10.24 -65.92 -47.70
N LYS A 245 9.05 -65.30 -47.83
CA LYS A 245 8.82 -64.22 -48.78
C LYS A 245 9.80 -63.10 -48.44
N PRO A 246 10.37 -62.39 -49.43
CA PRO A 246 11.25 -61.27 -49.18
C PRO A 246 10.57 -60.31 -48.21
N GLU A 247 11.33 -59.89 -47.20
CA GLU A 247 10.89 -59.08 -46.07
C GLU A 247 9.77 -58.11 -46.48
N LYS A 248 8.57 -58.30 -45.93
CA LYS A 248 7.46 -57.38 -46.19
C LYS A 248 7.93 -55.99 -45.79
N ARG A 249 7.97 -55.06 -46.75
CA ARG A 249 8.23 -53.63 -46.53
C ARG A 249 7.46 -53.19 -45.29
N THR A 250 8.17 -52.74 -44.26
CA THR A 250 7.54 -52.24 -43.03
C THR A 250 6.64 -51.08 -43.41
N ALA A 251 5.37 -51.08 -42.97
CA ALA A 251 4.38 -50.09 -43.36
C ALA A 251 4.84 -48.64 -43.15
N LEU A 252 5.68 -48.40 -42.13
CA LEU A 252 6.33 -47.11 -41.84
C LEU A 252 7.30 -46.63 -42.92
N ARG A 253 8.03 -47.54 -43.56
CA ARG A 253 8.99 -47.21 -44.63
C ARG A 253 8.24 -46.86 -45.93
N ALA A 254 7.20 -47.62 -46.25
CA ALA A 254 6.33 -47.35 -47.40
C ALA A 254 5.57 -46.02 -47.24
N ALA A 255 5.13 -45.68 -46.02
CA ALA A 255 4.47 -44.40 -45.74
C ALA A 255 5.41 -43.18 -45.85
N ARG A 256 6.67 -43.31 -45.43
CA ARG A 256 7.68 -42.24 -45.59
C ARG A 256 8.03 -41.97 -47.05
N GLU A 257 8.28 -43.02 -47.83
CA GLU A 257 8.63 -42.89 -49.26
C GLU A 257 7.48 -42.23 -50.06
N ALA A 258 6.22 -42.52 -49.73
CA ALA A 258 5.06 -41.91 -50.39
C ALA A 258 4.85 -40.41 -50.08
N LEU A 259 5.36 -39.93 -48.94
CA LEU A 259 5.31 -38.52 -48.54
C LEU A 259 6.49 -37.71 -49.11
N GLU A 260 7.67 -38.32 -49.29
CA GLU A 260 8.84 -37.63 -49.86
C GLU A 260 8.73 -37.37 -51.37
N GLU A 261 7.90 -38.11 -52.10
CA GLU A 261 7.59 -37.82 -53.52
C GLU A 261 6.86 -36.48 -53.74
N GLU A 262 6.28 -35.85 -52.70
CA GLU A 262 5.53 -34.59 -52.81
C GLU A 262 6.45 -33.34 -52.91
N ASN A 263 7.73 -33.43 -52.51
CA ASN A 263 8.63 -32.27 -52.42
C ASN A 263 9.51 -32.02 -53.67
N SER A 264 9.30 -32.72 -54.79
CA SER A 264 10.11 -32.57 -56.01
C SER A 264 9.36 -32.13 -57.29
N GLY A 265 8.10 -31.69 -57.20
CA GLY A 265 7.33 -31.18 -58.35
C GLY A 265 7.14 -29.65 -58.38
N LYS A 266 7.62 -28.98 -59.44
CA LYS A 266 7.51 -27.52 -59.72
C LYS A 266 6.06 -27.02 -59.93
N PRO A 267 5.79 -25.69 -59.75
CA PRO A 267 4.46 -25.08 -59.71
C PRO A 267 3.87 -24.74 -61.11
N PRO A 268 2.53 -24.59 -61.25
CA PRO A 268 1.88 -24.23 -62.51
C PRO A 268 1.54 -22.73 -62.60
N GLU A 269 1.72 -22.12 -63.78
CA GLU A 269 1.10 -20.85 -64.17
C GLU A 269 0.13 -21.02 -65.36
N ASP A 270 -1.12 -20.62 -65.10
CA ASP A 270 -2.07 -19.81 -65.88
C ASP A 270 -2.41 -20.02 -67.37
N GLY A 271 -3.73 -19.98 -67.66
CA GLY A 271 -4.22 -19.41 -68.92
C GLY A 271 -5.61 -19.80 -69.48
N LYS A 272 -6.70 -19.25 -68.91
CA LYS A 272 -7.97 -18.76 -69.53
C LYS A 272 -8.83 -19.63 -70.49
N GLY A 273 -10.17 -19.58 -70.27
CA GLY A 273 -11.15 -19.49 -71.39
C GLY A 273 -12.55 -20.11 -71.26
N LYS A 274 -13.46 -19.44 -70.52
CA LYS A 274 -14.95 -19.39 -70.57
C LYS A 274 -15.81 -20.30 -71.51
N LYS A 275 -16.95 -20.73 -70.90
CA LYS A 275 -18.37 -20.80 -71.39
C LYS A 275 -18.74 -21.96 -72.35
N LYS A 276 -19.94 -22.59 -72.36
CA LYS A 276 -21.21 -22.54 -71.59
C LYS A 276 -22.11 -23.71 -72.09
N LYS A 277 -23.08 -24.14 -71.26
CA LYS A 277 -24.32 -24.93 -71.56
C LYS A 277 -24.10 -26.41 -71.94
N GLY A 278 -24.93 -27.36 -71.54
CA GLY A 278 -26.15 -27.36 -70.72
C GLY A 278 -26.76 -28.78 -70.68
N LEU A 279 -27.62 -28.99 -69.68
CA LEU A 279 -28.76 -29.91 -69.59
C LEU A 279 -28.72 -31.34 -70.16
N GLY A 280 -29.01 -32.31 -69.27
CA GLY A 280 -30.10 -33.27 -69.52
C GLY A 280 -29.74 -34.75 -69.45
N SER A 281 -30.43 -35.47 -68.53
CA SER A 281 -31.07 -36.80 -68.68
C SER A 281 -30.26 -37.94 -69.33
N GLY A 282 -30.12 -39.16 -68.81
CA GLY A 282 -30.97 -39.94 -67.92
C GLY A 282 -30.83 -41.42 -68.33
N LYS A 283 -30.96 -42.31 -67.33
CA LYS A 283 -31.36 -43.73 -67.41
C LYS A 283 -30.47 -44.82 -68.04
N GLU A 284 -30.18 -45.79 -67.15
CA GLU A 284 -30.45 -47.23 -67.22
C GLU A 284 -29.82 -48.09 -68.34
N GLY A 285 -29.09 -49.13 -67.91
CA GLY A 285 -29.55 -50.50 -68.19
C GLY A 285 -28.55 -51.49 -68.80
N LYS A 286 -28.21 -52.49 -67.98
CA LYS A 286 -27.96 -53.92 -68.29
C LYS A 286 -26.63 -54.36 -68.95
N GLY A 287 -26.01 -55.34 -68.29
CA GLY A 287 -25.22 -56.39 -68.93
C GLY A 287 -24.13 -57.01 -68.04
N ILE A 288 -24.46 -58.08 -67.31
CA ILE A 288 -23.51 -59.10 -66.80
C ILE A 288 -23.89 -60.38 -67.56
N PRO A 289 -22.97 -61.16 -68.17
CA PRO A 289 -22.22 -62.19 -67.41
C PRO A 289 -20.84 -62.61 -67.96
N GLY A 290 -20.05 -63.28 -67.10
CA GLY A 290 -18.98 -64.21 -67.55
C GLY A 290 -17.74 -64.29 -66.66
N LYS A 291 -17.61 -65.39 -65.91
CA LYS A 291 -16.49 -65.87 -65.05
C LYS A 291 -15.08 -65.81 -65.69
N ALA A 292 -14.05 -65.50 -64.90
CA ALA A 292 -12.84 -66.34 -64.70
C ALA A 292 -11.76 -65.65 -63.81
N GLY A 293 -11.14 -66.42 -62.90
CA GLY A 293 -9.79 -66.15 -62.38
C GLY A 293 -9.69 -65.55 -60.97
N LEU A 294 -9.51 -66.40 -59.95
CA LEU A 294 -8.97 -66.03 -58.63
C LEU A 294 -7.46 -65.77 -58.74
N GLY A 295 -7.10 -64.65 -59.38
CA GLY A 295 -5.79 -64.03 -59.23
C GLY A 295 -5.85 -63.06 -58.06
N SER A 296 -4.96 -63.23 -57.08
CA SER A 296 -4.76 -62.25 -56.02
C SER A 296 -4.38 -60.91 -56.65
N ARG A 297 -5.35 -60.00 -56.69
CA ARG A 297 -5.15 -58.62 -57.09
C ARG A 297 -4.04 -58.05 -56.18
N PRO A 298 -2.90 -57.56 -56.70
CA PRO A 298 -2.03 -56.73 -55.88
C PRO A 298 -2.92 -55.61 -55.36
N LEU A 299 -2.94 -55.41 -54.04
CA LEU A 299 -3.64 -54.28 -53.42
C LEU A 299 -3.16 -53.05 -54.17
N GLY A 300 -4.02 -52.56 -55.05
CA GLY A 300 -3.74 -51.43 -55.92
C GLY A 300 -3.34 -50.27 -55.03
N ASN A 301 -2.41 -49.47 -55.54
CA ASN A 301 -2.02 -48.16 -55.02
C ASN A 301 -3.16 -47.55 -54.21
N VAL A 302 -3.08 -47.68 -52.89
CA VAL A 302 -4.11 -47.13 -52.01
C VAL A 302 -4.10 -45.62 -52.30
N PRO A 303 -5.25 -45.01 -52.64
CA PRO A 303 -5.29 -43.61 -52.99
C PRO A 303 -4.61 -42.79 -51.89
N LYS A 304 -3.78 -41.80 -52.26
CA LYS A 304 -3.03 -40.98 -51.31
C LYS A 304 -3.97 -40.29 -50.30
N GLU A 305 -5.18 -39.91 -50.74
CA GLU A 305 -6.30 -39.47 -49.89
C GLU A 305 -6.70 -40.48 -48.82
N THR A 306 -6.76 -41.77 -49.14
CA THR A 306 -7.15 -42.81 -48.17
C THR A 306 -6.05 -43.02 -47.15
N ILE A 307 -4.77 -42.96 -47.55
CA ILE A 307 -3.63 -43.01 -46.62
C ILE A 307 -3.60 -41.77 -45.72
N ARG A 308 -3.80 -40.56 -46.30
CA ARG A 308 -3.90 -39.31 -45.54
C ARG A 308 -5.10 -39.34 -44.60
N ARG A 309 -6.24 -39.87 -45.01
CA ARG A 309 -7.43 -40.03 -44.17
C ARG A 309 -7.22 -41.02 -43.03
N ILE A 310 -6.51 -42.12 -43.27
CA ILE A 310 -6.15 -43.09 -42.21
C ILE A 310 -5.17 -42.46 -41.22
N LEU A 311 -4.20 -41.66 -41.69
CA LEU A 311 -3.28 -40.92 -40.82
C LEU A 311 -3.99 -39.78 -40.06
N GLU A 312 -4.97 -39.11 -40.67
CA GLU A 312 -5.84 -38.13 -40.00
C GLU A 312 -6.72 -38.80 -38.94
N LEU A 313 -7.32 -39.95 -39.25
CA LEU A 313 -8.10 -40.72 -38.28
C LEU A 313 -7.22 -41.26 -37.14
N LEU A 314 -6.00 -41.73 -37.43
CA LEU A 314 -5.03 -42.10 -36.41
C LEU A 314 -4.56 -40.89 -35.61
N ARG A 315 -4.46 -39.69 -36.20
CA ARG A 315 -4.16 -38.43 -35.51
C ARG A 315 -5.32 -37.98 -34.61
N ASP A 316 -6.55 -38.18 -35.06
CA ASP A 316 -7.77 -37.87 -34.32
C ASP A 316 -8.00 -38.88 -33.17
N GLU A 317 -7.72 -40.18 -33.38
CA GLU A 317 -7.78 -41.22 -32.34
C GLU A 317 -6.57 -41.22 -31.39
N SER A 318 -5.38 -40.84 -31.87
CA SER A 318 -4.28 -40.40 -31.00
C SER A 318 -4.44 -38.96 -30.50
N GLY A 319 -5.67 -38.43 -30.58
CA GLY A 319 -6.14 -37.18 -29.99
C GLY A 319 -5.79 -37.01 -28.50
N PHE A 320 -5.30 -38.07 -27.85
CA PHE A 320 -4.52 -38.01 -26.61
C PHE A 320 -3.35 -36.99 -26.63
N LEU A 321 -2.75 -36.68 -27.78
CA LEU A 321 -1.60 -35.78 -27.87
C LEU A 321 -1.91 -34.35 -28.34
N MET A 322 -3.03 -34.12 -29.04
CA MET A 322 -3.38 -32.81 -29.61
C MET A 322 -4.89 -32.60 -29.60
N GLU A 323 -5.52 -32.78 -28.44
CA GLU A 323 -6.96 -32.61 -28.29
C GLU A 323 -7.38 -31.17 -28.63
N LYS A 324 -8.39 -30.98 -29.48
CA LYS A 324 -9.00 -29.66 -29.77
C LYS A 324 -9.61 -29.02 -28.51
N GLU A 325 -9.86 -29.84 -27.48
CA GLU A 325 -10.26 -29.42 -26.14
C GLU A 325 -9.13 -28.71 -25.35
N LEU A 326 -7.85 -28.85 -25.74
CA LEU A 326 -6.75 -28.04 -25.19
C LEU A 326 -6.60 -26.70 -25.92
N LEU A 327 -7.03 -26.60 -27.18
CA LEU A 327 -6.92 -25.37 -27.98
C LEU A 327 -7.98 -24.32 -27.62
N LYS A 328 -9.21 -24.73 -27.25
CA LYS A 328 -10.25 -23.83 -26.76
C LYS A 328 -9.82 -22.99 -25.53
N PRO A 329 -9.29 -23.60 -24.44
CA PRO A 329 -8.84 -22.83 -23.28
C PRO A 329 -7.52 -22.08 -23.50
N LEU A 330 -6.71 -22.46 -24.48
CA LEU A 330 -5.52 -21.70 -24.89
C LEU A 330 -5.88 -20.43 -25.68
N GLN A 331 -6.95 -20.45 -26.49
CA GLN A 331 -7.51 -19.24 -27.12
C GLN A 331 -8.14 -18.29 -26.11
N GLU A 332 -8.76 -18.80 -25.03
CA GLU A 332 -9.29 -17.97 -23.92
C GLU A 332 -8.18 -17.35 -23.04
N LEU A 333 -6.93 -17.81 -23.19
CA LEU A 333 -5.76 -17.32 -22.46
C LEU A 333 -5.12 -16.07 -23.09
N GLU A 334 -5.57 -15.64 -24.27
CA GLU A 334 -5.05 -14.46 -24.99
C GLU A 334 -5.59 -13.12 -24.44
N GLY A 335 -6.31 -13.15 -23.30
CA GLY A 335 -6.80 -11.98 -22.56
C GLY A 335 -6.08 -11.70 -21.21
N PRO A 336 -6.40 -10.57 -20.52
CA PRO A 336 -5.56 -9.83 -19.54
C PRO A 336 -4.98 -10.61 -18.35
N PRO A 337 -4.00 -10.04 -17.60
CA PRO A 337 -2.85 -10.72 -16.98
C PRO A 337 -3.18 -11.39 -15.65
N ASP A 338 -4.14 -12.31 -15.65
CA ASP A 338 -4.40 -13.23 -14.54
C ASP A 338 -4.33 -14.69 -15.04
N THR A 339 -3.25 -14.96 -15.78
CA THR A 339 -2.96 -16.23 -16.46
C THR A 339 -2.84 -17.40 -15.47
N LEU A 340 -2.34 -17.18 -14.26
CA LEU A 340 -2.13 -18.21 -13.25
C LEU A 340 -3.44 -18.77 -12.65
N GLY A 341 -4.44 -17.92 -12.41
CA GLY A 341 -5.74 -18.34 -11.87
C GLY A 341 -6.51 -19.24 -12.84
N LYS A 342 -6.47 -18.88 -14.13
CA LYS A 342 -7.13 -19.62 -15.22
C LYS A 342 -6.43 -20.94 -15.54
N ILE A 343 -5.10 -20.95 -15.50
CA ILE A 343 -4.31 -22.19 -15.63
C ILE A 343 -4.63 -23.15 -14.47
N ARG A 344 -4.82 -22.63 -13.26
CA ARG A 344 -5.16 -23.43 -12.07
C ARG A 344 -6.54 -24.06 -12.17
N SER A 345 -7.55 -23.35 -12.69
CA SER A 345 -8.87 -23.93 -12.94
C SER A 345 -8.84 -25.01 -14.02
N LEU A 346 -8.01 -24.88 -15.05
CA LEU A 346 -7.84 -25.91 -16.09
C LEU A 346 -7.23 -27.20 -15.54
N PHE A 347 -6.22 -27.10 -14.68
CA PHE A 347 -5.66 -28.27 -14.01
C PHE A 347 -6.61 -28.91 -12.98
N GLN A 348 -7.53 -28.12 -12.42
CA GLN A 348 -8.56 -28.64 -11.51
C GLN A 348 -9.64 -29.41 -12.27
N VAL A 349 -10.14 -28.88 -13.38
CA VAL A 349 -11.11 -29.57 -14.26
C VAL A 349 -10.51 -30.88 -14.81
N ARG A 350 -9.22 -30.89 -15.14
CA ARG A 350 -8.48 -32.12 -15.52
C ARG A 350 -8.41 -33.17 -14.41
N ARG A 351 -8.35 -32.74 -13.14
CA ARG A 351 -8.31 -33.64 -11.99
C ARG A 351 -9.66 -34.30 -11.72
N ASP A 352 -10.74 -33.66 -12.15
CA ASP A 352 -12.10 -34.12 -11.93
C ASP A 352 -12.59 -35.01 -13.10
N LEU A 353 -12.17 -34.74 -14.35
CA LEU A 353 -12.41 -35.62 -15.51
C LEU A 353 -11.62 -36.95 -15.47
N GLY A 354 -10.53 -37.03 -14.71
CA GLY A 354 -9.74 -38.26 -14.53
C GLY A 354 -10.25 -39.19 -13.43
N ARG A 355 -11.44 -38.94 -12.87
CA ARG A 355 -12.06 -39.73 -11.78
C ARG A 355 -13.39 -40.39 -12.14
N GLU A 356 -13.84 -40.27 -13.39
CA GLU A 356 -14.85 -41.16 -13.99
C GLU A 356 -14.11 -42.19 -14.86
#